data_AF-A0AAV1B8W1-F1
#
_entry.id   AF-A0AAV1B8W1-F1
#
_cell.length_a   1.000
_cell.length_b   1.000
_cell.length_c   1.000
_cell.angle_alpha   90.00
_cell.angle_beta   90.00
_cell.angle_gamma   90.00
#
_symmetry.space_group_name_H-M   'P 1'
#
loop_
_entity.id
_entity.type
_entity.pdbx_description
1 polymer ?
#
loop_
_entity_poly.entity_id
_entity_poly.type
_entity_poly.pdbx_seq_one_letter_code
_entity_poly.pdbx_strand_id
1 'polypeptide(L)'
;MDHRFSEGSNIILDFFSCLDPKNSFSKFYVNKLARLADIYYADFFDNDRGTIRDQLKIYMLQVRRNASFSTCEDVQSLAMKMVQTDKYLVFPLVYKLIELALILSVSTTSVERAFSTMKIIKSKLCNKINDVWFNDLMICYTEREIFKSLGDIDIIRTFTAKKSRKRHLPRNFI
;
A
#
# COMPACT_ATOMS: atom_id res chain seq x y z
N MET A 1 18.81 -3.50 11.17
CA MET A 1 17.64 -4.40 11.01
C MET A 1 17.25 -4.40 9.54
N ASP A 2 18.19 -4.71 8.63
CA ASP A 2 18.11 -4.25 7.23
C ASP A 2 18.22 -5.38 6.19
N HIS A 3 18.04 -6.63 6.61
CA HIS A 3 18.15 -7.82 5.74
C HIS A 3 16.78 -8.38 5.30
N ARG A 4 15.70 -7.61 5.47
CA ARG A 4 14.33 -8.09 5.18
C ARG A 4 13.85 -7.86 3.76
N PHE A 5 14.51 -7.00 3.00
CA PHE A 5 14.19 -6.75 1.61
C PHE A 5 15.28 -7.36 0.72
N SER A 6 14.87 -8.07 -0.32
CA SER A 6 15.81 -8.50 -1.36
C SER A 6 16.53 -7.27 -1.93
N GLU A 7 17.76 -7.43 -2.40
CA GLU A 7 18.54 -6.33 -2.98
C GLU A 7 17.74 -5.61 -4.10
N GLY A 8 16.94 -6.36 -4.87
CA GLY A 8 16.01 -5.82 -5.87
C GLY A 8 14.87 -4.96 -5.30
N SER A 9 14.31 -5.32 -4.15
CA SER A 9 13.23 -4.54 -3.51
C SER A 9 13.72 -3.17 -3.03
N ASN A 10 14.94 -3.10 -2.50
CA ASN A 10 15.56 -1.83 -2.10
C ASN A 10 15.81 -0.90 -3.30
N ILE A 11 16.20 -1.48 -4.46
CA ILE A 11 16.40 -0.73 -5.70
C ILE A 11 15.08 -0.14 -6.20
N ILE A 12 13.99 -0.90 -6.17
CA ILE A 12 12.67 -0.43 -6.61
C ILE A 12 12.18 0.73 -5.72
N LEU A 13 12.34 0.62 -4.40
CA LEU A 13 11.97 1.69 -3.47
C LEU A 13 12.81 2.96 -3.70
N ASP A 14 14.11 2.81 -3.96
CA ASP A 14 14.97 3.93 -4.34
C ASP A 14 14.49 4.61 -5.62
N PHE A 15 14.03 3.84 -6.62
CA PHE A 15 13.50 4.42 -7.86
C PHE A 15 12.19 5.17 -7.63
N PHE A 16 11.25 4.61 -6.87
CA PHE A 16 10.00 5.30 -6.53
C PHE A 16 10.23 6.55 -5.66
N SER A 17 11.31 6.60 -4.86
CA SER A 17 11.67 7.79 -4.10
C SER A 17 11.97 9.02 -4.98
N CYS A 18 12.25 8.82 -6.28
CA CYS A 18 12.40 9.90 -7.25
C CYS A 18 11.09 10.64 -7.57
N LEU A 19 9.93 10.10 -7.18
CA LEU A 19 8.64 10.79 -7.31
C LEU A 19 8.33 11.74 -6.14
N ASP A 20 9.17 11.76 -5.11
CA ASP A 20 9.00 12.59 -3.90
C ASP A 20 8.92 14.09 -4.28
N PRO A 21 7.78 14.77 -4.03
CA PRO A 21 7.61 16.18 -4.39
C PRO A 21 8.41 17.14 -3.51
N LYS A 22 8.95 16.67 -2.38
CA LYS A 22 9.70 17.50 -1.43
C LYS A 22 10.88 18.21 -2.08
N ASN A 23 11.18 19.40 -1.55
CA ASN A 23 12.27 20.25 -2.02
C ASN A 23 12.19 20.50 -3.53
N SER A 24 10.97 20.72 -4.05
CA SER A 24 10.71 20.92 -5.47
C SER A 24 11.16 19.70 -6.30
N PHE A 25 10.86 18.48 -5.87
CA PHE A 25 11.30 17.23 -6.51
C PHE A 25 12.84 17.13 -6.67
N SER A 26 13.59 17.40 -5.61
CA SER A 26 15.07 17.40 -5.67
C SER A 26 15.67 16.02 -6.01
N LYS A 27 14.96 14.94 -5.69
CA LYS A 27 15.36 13.55 -5.96
C LYS A 27 14.97 13.06 -7.35
N PHE A 28 14.29 13.88 -8.15
CA PHE A 28 13.76 13.45 -9.43
C PHE A 28 14.87 13.02 -10.39
N TYR A 29 14.76 11.80 -10.90
CA TYR A 29 15.77 11.22 -11.77
C TYR A 29 15.14 10.35 -12.86
N VAL A 30 15.11 10.89 -14.08
CA VAL A 30 14.41 10.31 -15.22
C VAL A 30 14.82 8.87 -15.50
N ASN A 31 16.12 8.55 -15.45
CA ASN A 31 16.59 7.21 -15.80
C ASN A 31 16.17 6.14 -14.78
N LYS A 32 16.09 6.48 -13.48
CA LYS A 32 15.60 5.56 -12.44
C LYS A 32 14.11 5.29 -12.63
N LEU A 33 13.33 6.35 -12.86
CA LEU A 33 11.89 6.24 -13.08
C LEU A 33 11.55 5.51 -14.38
N ALA A 34 12.27 5.77 -15.47
CA ALA A 34 12.05 5.06 -16.73
C ALA A 34 12.34 3.56 -16.60
N ARG A 35 13.34 3.18 -15.79
CA ARG A 35 13.68 1.78 -15.54
C ARG A 35 12.58 1.02 -14.80
N LEU A 36 11.67 1.72 -14.09
CA LEU A 36 10.48 1.08 -13.53
C LEU A 36 9.57 0.51 -14.62
N ALA A 37 9.45 1.16 -15.78
CA ALA A 37 8.65 0.62 -16.87
C ALA A 37 9.24 -0.67 -17.46
N ASP A 38 10.56 -0.86 -17.37
CA ASP A 38 11.22 -2.12 -17.75
C ASP A 38 11.01 -3.20 -16.69
N ILE A 39 11.03 -2.84 -15.41
CA ILE A 39 10.80 -3.76 -14.28
C ILE A 39 9.34 -4.24 -14.28
N TYR A 40 8.40 -3.32 -14.49
CA TYR A 40 6.97 -3.57 -14.58
C TYR A 40 6.53 -3.76 -16.04
N TYR A 41 7.28 -4.54 -16.83
CA TYR A 41 7.02 -4.71 -18.27
C TYR A 41 5.60 -5.20 -18.62
N ALA A 42 4.91 -5.86 -17.69
CA ALA A 42 3.53 -6.31 -17.88
C ALA A 42 2.51 -5.15 -17.83
N ASP A 43 2.86 -4.05 -17.15
CA ASP A 43 2.00 -2.88 -16.97
C ASP A 43 2.22 -1.79 -18.03
N PHE A 44 3.27 -1.92 -18.87
CA PHE A 44 3.68 -0.94 -19.88
C PHE A 44 3.84 -1.57 -21.25
N PHE A 45 3.28 -0.96 -22.28
CA PHE A 45 3.50 -1.39 -23.67
C PHE A 45 4.92 -1.06 -24.14
N ASP A 46 5.39 -1.72 -25.20
CA ASP A 46 6.71 -1.44 -25.81
C ASP A 46 6.87 0.04 -26.19
N ASN A 47 5.82 0.64 -26.76
CA ASN A 47 5.79 2.05 -27.10
C ASN A 47 5.83 2.95 -25.85
N ASP A 48 5.22 2.53 -24.74
CA ASP A 48 5.27 3.27 -23.47
C ASP A 48 6.70 3.33 -22.96
N ARG A 49 7.42 2.21 -22.99
CA ARG A 49 8.83 2.13 -22.56
C ARG A 49 9.75 2.99 -23.41
N GLY A 50 9.46 3.11 -24.72
CA GLY A 50 10.17 4.02 -25.62
C GLY A 50 9.91 5.51 -25.35
N THR A 51 8.73 5.87 -24.84
CA THR A 51 8.29 7.27 -24.73
C THR A 51 8.27 7.83 -23.31
N ILE A 52 8.33 6.96 -22.28
CA ILE A 52 8.21 7.36 -20.87
C ILE A 52 9.28 8.37 -20.44
N ARG A 53 10.50 8.26 -20.97
CA ARG A 53 11.60 9.20 -20.66
C ARG A 53 11.25 10.62 -21.08
N ASP A 54 10.65 10.80 -22.26
CA ASP A 54 10.31 12.11 -22.77
C ASP A 54 9.09 12.67 -22.05
N GLN A 55 8.10 11.83 -21.75
CA GLN A 55 6.97 12.23 -20.91
C GLN A 55 7.43 12.68 -19.51
N LEU A 56 8.37 11.97 -18.88
CA LEU A 56 8.94 12.35 -17.57
C LEU A 56 9.65 13.71 -17.60
N LYS A 57 10.40 14.02 -18.66
CA LYS A 57 11.07 15.33 -18.81
C LYS A 57 10.05 16.47 -18.92
N ILE A 58 9.01 16.29 -19.76
CA ILE A 58 7.97 17.29 -19.99
C ILE A 58 7.13 17.47 -18.71
N TYR A 59 6.76 16.36 -18.07
CA TYR A 59 6.08 16.35 -16.77
C TYR A 59 6.83 17.22 -15.77
N MET A 60 8.13 17.00 -15.61
CA MET A 60 8.92 17.71 -14.62
C MET A 60 9.00 19.21 -14.91
N LEU A 61 9.14 19.61 -16.18
CA LEU A 61 9.13 21.01 -16.59
C LEU A 61 7.80 21.70 -16.27
N GLN A 62 6.68 21.01 -16.47
CA GLN A 62 5.33 21.54 -16.31
C GLN A 62 4.89 21.57 -14.85
N VAL A 63 5.11 20.48 -14.12
CA VAL A 63 4.68 20.34 -12.72
C VAL A 63 5.50 21.24 -11.79
N ARG A 64 6.82 21.37 -12.01
CA ARG A 64 7.67 22.23 -11.18
C ARG A 64 7.31 23.71 -11.26
N ARG A 65 6.77 24.16 -12.41
CA ARG A 65 6.34 25.54 -12.64
C ARG A 65 4.90 25.81 -12.17
N ASN A 66 4.15 24.76 -11.88
CA ASN A 66 2.76 24.88 -11.48
C ASN A 66 2.65 25.04 -9.97
N ALA A 67 2.22 26.23 -9.52
CA ALA A 67 2.06 26.54 -8.11
C ALA A 67 1.09 25.61 -7.38
N SER A 68 0.16 24.94 -8.08
CA SER A 68 -0.75 23.97 -7.45
C SER A 68 -0.04 22.74 -6.87
N PHE A 69 1.19 22.45 -7.33
CA PHE A 69 1.98 21.31 -6.87
C PHE A 69 3.01 21.67 -5.79
N SER A 70 3.18 22.94 -5.45
CA SER A 70 4.14 23.38 -4.42
C SER A 70 3.77 22.92 -3.01
N THR A 71 2.49 22.59 -2.78
CA THR A 71 1.96 22.13 -1.49
C THR A 71 1.96 20.60 -1.34
N CYS A 72 2.43 19.86 -2.35
CA CYS A 72 2.50 18.40 -2.26
C CYS A 72 3.66 17.98 -1.35
N GLU A 73 3.36 17.25 -0.29
CA GLU A 73 4.35 16.78 0.69
C GLU A 73 4.75 15.33 0.49
N ASP A 74 3.94 14.56 -0.25
CA ASP A 74 4.10 13.14 -0.45
C ASP A 74 3.51 12.67 -1.80
N VAL A 75 3.71 11.39 -2.12
CA VAL A 75 3.22 10.80 -3.37
C VAL A 75 1.68 10.77 -3.42
N GLN A 76 1.00 10.69 -2.27
CA GLN A 76 -0.47 10.66 -2.21
C GLN A 76 -1.07 12.02 -2.58
N SER A 77 -0.58 13.10 -1.98
CA SER A 77 -0.95 14.48 -2.30
C SER A 77 -0.59 14.83 -3.75
N LEU A 78 0.53 14.33 -4.26
CA LEU A 78 0.89 14.45 -5.67
C LEU A 78 -0.16 13.78 -6.58
N ALA A 79 -0.55 12.53 -6.30
CA ALA A 79 -1.54 11.80 -7.08
C ALA A 79 -2.89 12.51 -7.09
N MET A 80 -3.36 12.97 -5.92
CA MET A 80 -4.60 13.75 -5.80
C MET A 80 -4.51 15.04 -6.63
N LYS A 81 -3.37 15.74 -6.59
CA LYS A 81 -3.18 16.98 -7.34
C LYS A 81 -3.17 16.75 -8.85
N MET A 82 -2.59 15.64 -9.31
CA MET A 82 -2.60 15.27 -10.73
C MET A 82 -4.02 15.04 -11.25
N VAL A 83 -4.90 14.45 -10.45
CA VAL A 83 -6.32 14.28 -10.79
C VAL A 83 -7.05 15.62 -10.78
N GLN A 84 -6.89 16.41 -9.73
CA GLN A 84 -7.54 17.73 -9.60
C GLN A 84 -7.20 18.71 -10.73
N THR A 85 -6.03 18.55 -11.35
CA THR A 85 -5.52 19.45 -12.41
C THR A 85 -5.57 18.82 -13.80
N ASP A 86 -6.24 17.67 -13.94
CA ASP A 86 -6.33 16.86 -15.17
C ASP A 86 -4.97 16.47 -15.79
N LYS A 87 -3.88 16.60 -15.02
CA LYS A 87 -2.53 16.25 -15.47
C LYS A 87 -2.33 14.75 -15.62
N TYR A 88 -3.17 13.92 -15.00
CA TYR A 88 -3.18 12.47 -15.22
C TYR A 88 -3.53 12.10 -16.67
N LEU A 89 -4.37 12.89 -17.36
CA LEU A 89 -4.68 12.70 -18.78
C LEU A 89 -3.54 13.14 -19.70
N VAL A 90 -2.79 14.17 -19.29
CA VAL A 90 -1.66 14.71 -20.05
C VAL A 90 -0.40 13.84 -19.88
N PHE A 91 -0.22 13.25 -18.69
CA PHE A 91 0.95 12.44 -18.35
C PHE A 91 0.56 11.04 -17.85
N PRO A 92 -0.11 10.23 -18.68
CA PRO A 92 -0.65 8.94 -18.26
C PRO A 92 0.41 7.93 -17.79
N LEU A 93 1.61 7.91 -18.39
CA LEU A 93 2.67 6.97 -17.98
C LEU A 93 3.29 7.38 -16.64
N VAL A 94 3.47 8.68 -16.41
CA VAL A 94 3.93 9.20 -15.11
C VAL A 94 2.90 8.93 -14.03
N TYR A 95 1.62 9.14 -14.33
CA TYR A 95 0.53 8.84 -13.40
C TYR A 95 0.50 7.34 -13.05
N LYS A 96 0.66 6.45 -14.04
CA LYS A 96 0.80 5.00 -13.81
C LYS A 96 1.96 4.65 -12.87
N LEU A 97 3.12 5.30 -13.02
CA LEU A 97 4.23 5.12 -12.06
C LEU A 97 3.85 5.56 -10.63
N ILE A 98 3.08 6.65 -10.50
CA ILE A 98 2.59 7.13 -9.20
C ILE A 98 1.60 6.13 -8.59
N GLU A 99 0.69 5.56 -9.39
CA GLU A 99 -0.23 4.50 -8.94
C GLU A 99 0.53 3.27 -8.44
N LEU A 100 1.53 2.81 -9.20
CA LEU A 100 2.39 1.70 -8.77
C LEU A 100 3.12 1.99 -7.45
N ALA A 101 3.61 3.23 -7.27
CA ALA A 101 4.24 3.65 -6.02
C ALA A 101 3.27 3.57 -4.82
N LEU A 102 2.02 3.97 -5.02
CA LEU A 102 0.98 3.91 -4.00
C LEU A 102 0.60 2.46 -3.67
N ILE A 103 0.40 1.62 -4.67
CA ILE A 103 0.11 0.19 -4.49
C ILE A 103 1.23 -0.50 -3.71
N LEU A 104 2.49 -0.20 -4.04
CA LEU A 104 3.64 -0.75 -3.34
C LEU A 104 3.69 -0.27 -1.88
N SER A 105 3.42 1.00 -1.61
CA SER A 105 3.39 1.56 -0.25
C SER A 105 2.33 0.88 0.62
N VAL A 106 1.11 0.71 0.09
CA VAL A 106 0.01 0.02 0.77
C VAL A 106 0.38 -1.45 1.03
N SER A 107 0.96 -2.12 0.03
CA SER A 107 1.37 -3.51 0.14
C SER A 107 2.46 -3.70 1.21
N THR A 108 3.46 -2.83 1.23
CA THR A 108 4.56 -2.85 2.22
C THR A 108 4.01 -2.66 3.63
N THR A 109 3.12 -1.68 3.81
CA THR A 109 2.46 -1.41 5.10
C THR A 109 1.65 -2.61 5.58
N SER A 110 0.91 -3.27 4.68
CA SER A 110 0.12 -4.47 5.01
C SER A 110 1.00 -5.63 5.48
N VAL A 111 2.11 -5.87 4.77
CA VAL A 111 3.08 -6.90 5.13
C VAL A 111 3.72 -6.61 6.49
N GLU A 112 4.20 -5.39 6.73
CA GLU A 112 4.78 -4.99 8.02
C GLU A 112 3.80 -5.15 9.17
N ARG A 113 2.54 -4.75 8.97
CA ARG A 113 1.46 -4.93 9.94
C ARG A 113 1.24 -6.41 10.27
N ALA A 114 1.17 -7.28 9.26
CA ALA A 114 1.04 -8.73 9.47
C ALA A 114 2.22 -9.30 10.26
N PHE A 115 3.46 -8.93 9.92
CA PHE A 115 4.64 -9.35 10.67
C PHE A 115 4.66 -8.84 12.12
N SER A 116 4.20 -7.61 12.36
CA SER A 116 4.07 -7.05 13.71
C SER A 116 3.03 -7.81 14.53
N THR A 117 1.85 -8.06 13.95
CA THR A 117 0.79 -8.88 14.53
C THR A 117 1.30 -10.28 14.90
N MET A 118 2.01 -10.93 13.98
CA MET A 118 2.62 -12.23 14.20
C MET A 118 3.59 -12.20 15.39
N LYS A 119 4.43 -11.17 15.49
CA LYS A 119 5.35 -10.99 16.62
C LYS A 119 4.58 -10.83 17.94
N ILE A 120 3.51 -10.05 17.96
CA ILE A 120 2.67 -9.84 19.16
C ILE A 120 2.01 -11.15 19.59
N ILE A 121 1.37 -11.87 18.66
CA ILE A 121 0.67 -13.13 18.96
C ILE A 121 1.67 -14.17 19.47
N LYS A 122 2.79 -14.38 18.77
CA LYS A 122 3.82 -15.34 19.18
C LYS A 122 4.44 -14.99 20.53
N SER A 123 4.68 -13.70 20.80
CA SER A 123 5.26 -13.25 22.08
C SER A 123 4.28 -13.40 23.25
N LYS A 124 3.00 -13.03 23.06
CA LYS A 124 2.00 -13.06 24.14
C LYS A 124 1.44 -14.45 24.43
N LEU A 125 1.34 -15.32 23.43
CA LEU A 125 0.73 -16.65 23.56
C LEU A 125 1.73 -17.81 23.56
N CYS A 126 3.04 -17.51 23.65
CA CYS A 126 4.14 -18.44 23.90
C CYS A 126 4.02 -19.80 23.18
N ASN A 127 4.32 -19.88 21.87
CA ASN A 127 4.58 -21.07 21.02
C ASN A 127 3.71 -22.35 21.18
N LYS A 128 2.69 -22.40 22.03
CA LYS A 128 1.84 -23.57 22.35
C LYS A 128 0.51 -23.57 21.61
N ILE A 129 0.27 -22.55 20.80
CA ILE A 129 -0.91 -22.43 19.95
C ILE A 129 -0.77 -23.36 18.75
N ASN A 130 -1.84 -24.08 18.40
CA ASN A 130 -1.91 -24.84 17.15
C ASN A 130 -2.03 -23.92 15.93
N ASP A 131 -1.60 -24.39 14.76
CA ASP A 131 -1.51 -23.54 13.55
C ASP A 131 -2.87 -22.97 13.12
N VAL A 132 -3.95 -23.71 13.33
CA VAL A 132 -5.32 -23.27 13.01
C VAL A 132 -5.71 -22.04 13.83
N TRP A 133 -5.53 -22.11 15.15
CA TRP A 133 -5.89 -21.01 16.03
C TRP A 133 -4.94 -19.81 15.88
N PHE A 134 -3.67 -20.06 15.54
CA PHE A 134 -2.73 -18.99 15.17
C PHE A 134 -3.21 -18.25 13.92
N ASN A 135 -3.64 -18.97 12.88
CA ASN A 135 -4.14 -18.37 11.64
C ASN A 135 -5.41 -17.54 11.90
N ASP A 136 -6.37 -18.08 12.64
CA ASP A 136 -7.60 -17.35 13.01
C ASP A 136 -7.29 -16.04 13.76
N LEU A 137 -6.34 -16.08 14.70
CA LEU A 137 -5.90 -14.88 15.43
C LEU A 137 -5.17 -13.87 14.54
N MET A 138 -4.34 -14.34 13.61
CA MET A 138 -3.66 -13.49 12.63
C MET A 138 -4.65 -12.70 11.78
N ILE A 139 -5.74 -13.34 11.33
CA ILE A 139 -6.81 -12.68 10.57
C ILE A 139 -7.51 -11.63 11.44
N CYS A 140 -7.94 -12.01 12.65
CA CYS A 140 -8.63 -11.12 13.58
C CYS A 140 -7.82 -9.87 13.94
N TYR A 141 -6.51 -10.00 14.14
CA TYR A 141 -5.65 -8.88 14.49
C TYR A 141 -5.26 -8.01 13.28
N THR A 142 -4.99 -8.62 12.12
CA THR A 142 -4.66 -7.88 10.89
C THR A 142 -5.85 -7.01 10.46
N GLU A 143 -7.06 -7.57 10.55
CA GLU A 143 -8.32 -6.91 10.18
C GLU A 143 -9.06 -6.34 11.38
N ARG A 144 -8.35 -6.02 12.47
CA ARG A 144 -8.96 -5.59 13.73
C ARG A 144 -9.91 -4.40 13.57
N GLU A 145 -9.62 -3.47 12.66
CA GLU A 145 -10.50 -2.32 12.41
C GLU A 145 -11.84 -2.76 11.78
N ILE A 146 -11.83 -3.78 10.92
CA ILE A 146 -13.06 -4.39 10.39
C ILE A 146 -13.81 -5.10 11.52
N PHE A 147 -13.12 -5.89 12.34
CA PHE A 147 -13.75 -6.60 13.46
C PHE A 147 -14.31 -5.66 14.54
N LYS A 148 -13.68 -4.51 14.78
CA LYS A 148 -14.22 -3.47 15.68
C LYS A 148 -15.51 -2.84 15.16
N SER A 149 -15.73 -2.83 13.85
CA SER A 149 -16.94 -2.28 13.25
C SER A 149 -18.15 -3.23 13.37
N LEU A 150 -17.93 -4.49 13.78
CA LEU A 150 -19.00 -5.45 14.02
C LEU A 150 -19.61 -5.24 15.41
N GLY A 151 -20.93 -5.16 15.47
CA GLY A 151 -21.66 -5.05 16.73
C GLY A 151 -21.70 -6.37 17.49
N ASP A 152 -21.44 -6.33 18.80
CA ASP A 152 -21.46 -7.51 19.67
C ASP A 152 -22.78 -8.30 19.58
N ILE A 153 -23.90 -7.59 19.46
CA ILE A 153 -25.25 -8.16 19.33
C ILE A 153 -25.37 -8.99 18.05
N ASP A 154 -24.84 -8.50 16.93
CA ASP A 154 -24.90 -9.21 15.64
C ASP A 154 -24.03 -10.48 15.67
N ILE A 155 -22.88 -10.41 16.33
CA ILE A 155 -22.00 -11.56 16.57
C ILE A 155 -22.73 -12.60 17.43
N ILE A 156 -23.29 -12.19 18.57
CA ILE A 156 -24.01 -13.07 19.50
C ILE A 156 -25.19 -13.73 18.80
N ARG A 157 -25.99 -12.97 18.05
CA ARG A 157 -27.15 -13.48 17.30
C ARG A 157 -26.72 -14.51 16.24
N THR A 158 -25.71 -14.18 15.44
CA THR A 158 -25.21 -15.06 14.37
C THR A 158 -24.67 -16.37 14.91
N PHE A 159 -23.85 -16.32 15.96
CA PHE A 159 -23.37 -17.54 16.57
C PHE A 159 -24.51 -18.33 17.22
N THR A 160 -25.56 -17.68 17.74
CA THR A 160 -26.68 -18.35 18.43
C THR A 160 -27.63 -19.05 17.47
N ALA A 161 -27.74 -18.55 16.24
CA ALA A 161 -28.44 -19.22 15.16
C ALA A 161 -27.73 -20.49 14.64
N LYS A 162 -26.43 -20.70 14.93
CA LYS A 162 -25.73 -21.93 14.54
C LYS A 162 -26.13 -23.11 15.45
N LYS A 163 -26.85 -24.08 14.89
CA LYS A 163 -27.43 -25.25 15.59
C LYS A 163 -26.42 -26.23 16.24
N SER A 164 -25.12 -26.11 15.95
CA SER A 164 -24.09 -27.08 16.38
C SER A 164 -23.12 -26.53 17.44
N ARG A 165 -23.62 -26.06 18.58
CA ARG A 165 -22.76 -25.60 19.69
C ARG A 165 -22.64 -26.66 20.79
N LYS A 166 -21.41 -26.89 21.29
CA LYS A 166 -21.14 -27.67 22.52
C LYS A 166 -21.37 -26.88 23.83
N ARG A 167 -21.63 -25.55 23.78
CA ARG A 167 -21.91 -24.71 24.96
C ARG A 167 -22.97 -23.64 24.66
N HIS A 168 -23.90 -23.44 25.60
CA HIS A 168 -24.88 -22.36 25.59
C HIS A 168 -24.28 -21.09 26.21
N LEU A 169 -24.59 -19.92 25.65
CA LEU A 169 -24.21 -18.63 26.25
C LEU A 169 -25.09 -18.36 27.49
N PRO A 170 -24.55 -17.71 28.54
CA PRO A 170 -25.34 -17.35 29.71
C PRO A 170 -26.49 -16.40 29.33
N ARG A 171 -27.63 -16.58 30.00
CA ARG A 171 -28.95 -15.99 29.69
C ARG A 171 -29.03 -14.45 29.80
N ASN A 172 -27.92 -13.78 30.10
CA ASN A 172 -27.87 -12.35 30.45
C ASN A 172 -27.54 -11.44 29.25
N PHE A 173 -27.53 -11.97 28.02
CA PHE A 173 -27.19 -11.23 26.79
C PHE A 173 -28.29 -11.33 25.71
N ILE A 174 -29.53 -11.61 26.12
CA ILE A 174 -30.73 -11.54 25.27
C ILE A 174 -31.61 -10.41 25.79
#